data_AF-A0A3D2YYG5-F1
#
_entry.id   AF-A0A3D2YYG5-F1
#
_cell.length_a   1.000
_cell.length_b   1.000
_cell.length_c   1.000
_cell.angle_alpha   90.00
_cell.angle_beta   90.00
_cell.angle_gamma   90.00
#
_symmetry.space_group_name_H-M   'P 1'
#
loop_
_entity.id
_entity.type
_entity.pdbx_description
1 polymer ?
#
loop_
_entity_poly.entity_id
_entity_poly.type
_entity_poly.pdbx_seq_one_letter_code
_entity_poly.pdbx_strand_id
1 'polypeptide(L)'
;MGPWDLVLVVVVSLQATVVAYVATPRMKSLFLTLPFPFTVVVLAIGLPLDAANILSMLLLLGYMHGVRVLHDVVGVPILLAIGLSLAGYCVGGWAAAGVVPSGPVAFWGAAVFILALGILLFLRNAPRAERAHRTQLPVWQKLPAVLAVVLLLVVIKQELRGFATLFPLVSVIGAYEARHCLWSLSLTVPALMITLVPVMGVVYLTQDQLGLEGGLAVGWLVLLMLLVPLLRWQWRRWPAPVAALLITLFPAAAPADPSYAIGIHGDVKYGPEFTNFDYADPTAPKGGEVRLAVVGTFDSLNPFILKGVAAAGTAMIYSRLCQKAQDEPLSEYGHLAHAIDLAPDRSSIRFSQWAVRDFEAR
;
A
#
# COMPACT_ATOMS: atom_id res chain seq x y z
N MET A 1 5.20 18.88 27.05
CA MET A 1 4.88 18.93 25.61
C MET A 1 5.03 20.36 25.15
N GLY A 2 5.93 20.61 24.20
CA GLY A 2 6.05 21.91 23.55
C GLY A 2 5.01 22.10 22.44
N PRO A 3 4.90 23.32 21.86
CA PRO A 3 3.96 23.59 20.76
C PRO A 3 4.18 22.68 19.55
N TRP A 4 5.45 22.38 19.23
CA TRP A 4 5.81 21.48 18.13
C TRP A 4 5.41 20.02 18.36
N ASP A 5 5.23 19.57 19.62
CA ASP A 5 4.75 18.21 19.91
C ASP A 5 3.27 18.05 19.52
N LEU A 6 2.47 19.11 19.71
CA LEU A 6 1.08 19.13 19.27
C LEU A 6 0.99 19.17 17.74
N VAL A 7 1.83 19.98 17.10
CA VAL A 7 1.94 20.02 15.63
C VAL A 7 2.33 18.65 15.08
N LEU A 8 3.22 17.92 15.76
CA LEU A 8 3.64 16.58 15.36
C LEU A 8 2.46 15.61 15.35
N VAL A 9 1.63 15.59 16.40
CA VAL A 9 0.42 14.75 16.45
C VAL A 9 -0.50 15.05 15.27
N VAL A 10 -0.76 16.32 14.99
CA VAL A 10 -1.65 16.74 13.89
C VAL A 10 -1.08 16.34 12.53
N VAL A 11 0.19 16.66 12.26
CA VAL A 11 0.84 16.42 10.98
C VAL A 11 0.95 14.93 10.67
N VAL A 12 1.37 14.12 11.64
CA VAL A 12 1.48 12.67 11.46
C VAL A 12 0.11 12.03 11.27
N SER A 13 -0.89 12.46 12.03
CA SER A 13 -2.27 11.96 11.89
C SER A 13 -2.84 12.30 10.51
N LEU A 14 -2.63 13.53 10.03
CA LEU A 14 -3.06 13.96 8.70
C LEU A 14 -2.37 13.16 7.61
N GLN A 15 -1.04 13.03 7.66
CA GLN A 15 -0.27 12.30 6.67
C GLN A 15 -0.63 10.82 6.63
N ALA A 16 -0.75 10.16 7.80
CA ALA A 16 -1.19 8.77 7.90
C ALA A 16 -2.60 8.59 7.33
N THR A 17 -3.51 9.54 7.59
CA THR A 17 -4.87 9.54 7.02
C THR A 17 -4.84 9.67 5.50
N VAL A 18 -4.06 10.61 4.95
CA VAL A 18 -3.93 10.78 3.50
C VAL A 18 -3.40 9.49 2.85
N VAL A 19 -2.33 8.91 3.38
CA VAL A 19 -1.75 7.65 2.87
C VAL A 19 -2.77 6.50 2.88
N ALA A 20 -3.61 6.43 3.91
CA ALA A 20 -4.66 5.43 4.02
C ALA A 20 -5.74 5.54 2.94
N TYR A 21 -6.16 6.77 2.60
CA TYR A 21 -7.28 6.98 1.67
C TYR A 21 -6.86 7.02 0.20
N VAL A 22 -5.59 7.32 -0.08
CA VAL A 22 -5.04 7.35 -1.45
C VAL A 22 -5.11 5.95 -2.08
N ALA A 23 -5.77 5.86 -3.24
CA ALA A 23 -6.09 4.58 -3.87
C ALA A 23 -4.89 3.93 -4.60
N THR A 24 -3.99 4.74 -5.19
CA THR A 24 -2.91 4.21 -6.03
C THR A 24 -1.59 4.08 -5.25
N PRO A 25 -0.86 2.95 -5.38
CA PRO A 25 0.42 2.78 -4.69
C PRO A 25 1.47 3.84 -5.06
N ARG A 26 1.41 4.36 -6.29
CA ARG A 26 2.28 5.47 -6.77
C ARG A 26 2.11 6.74 -5.93
N MET A 27 0.86 7.12 -5.65
CA MET A 27 0.55 8.29 -4.83
C MET A 27 0.84 8.03 -3.34
N LYS A 28 0.62 6.80 -2.84
CA LYS A 28 1.04 6.43 -1.49
C LYS A 28 2.56 6.58 -1.30
N SER A 29 3.35 6.12 -2.27
CA SER A 29 4.80 6.29 -2.27
C SER A 29 5.21 7.76 -2.21
N LEU A 30 4.55 8.64 -2.99
CA LEU A 30 4.79 10.09 -2.93
C LEU A 30 4.55 10.63 -1.50
N PHE A 31 3.39 10.37 -0.90
CA PHE A 31 3.09 10.88 0.44
C PHE A 31 3.99 10.31 1.53
N LEU A 32 4.45 9.06 1.40
CA LEU A 32 5.41 8.44 2.32
C LEU A 32 6.84 9.01 2.17
N THR A 33 7.19 9.53 0.99
CA THR A 33 8.50 10.20 0.79
C THR A 33 8.55 11.65 1.29
N LEU A 34 7.40 12.26 1.58
CA LEU A 34 7.36 13.64 2.10
C LEU A 34 7.80 13.67 3.57
N PRO A 35 8.86 14.44 3.91
CA PRO A 35 9.47 14.43 5.23
C PRO A 35 8.79 15.38 6.21
N PHE A 36 7.45 15.40 6.22
CA PHE A 36 6.70 16.20 7.18
C PHE A 36 7.02 15.82 8.64
N PRO A 37 7.05 14.53 9.04
CA PRO A 37 7.34 14.17 10.41
C PRO A 37 8.78 14.52 10.77
N PHE A 38 9.72 14.31 9.85
CA PHE A 38 11.11 14.74 10.00
C PHE A 38 11.23 16.23 10.30
N THR A 39 10.57 17.07 9.49
CA THR A 39 10.62 18.53 9.65
C THR A 39 10.11 18.96 11.03
N VAL A 40 8.98 18.40 11.45
CA VAL A 40 8.39 18.75 12.75
C VAL A 40 9.21 18.21 13.91
N VAL A 41 9.78 17.01 13.81
CA VAL A 41 10.62 16.44 14.87
C VAL A 41 11.92 17.23 15.02
N VAL A 42 12.56 17.65 13.91
CA VAL A 42 13.73 18.53 13.94
C VAL A 42 13.41 19.81 14.73
N LEU A 43 12.28 20.46 14.45
CA LEU A 43 11.83 21.65 15.17
C LEU A 43 11.45 21.37 16.63
N ALA A 44 10.86 20.21 16.91
CA ALA A 44 10.45 19.80 18.26
C ALA A 44 11.63 19.41 19.17
N ILE A 45 12.77 19.01 18.60
CA ILE A 45 14.02 18.76 19.31
C ILE A 45 14.79 20.08 19.48
N GLY A 46 14.84 20.91 18.44
CA GLY A 46 15.50 22.22 18.50
C GLY A 46 17.03 22.16 18.53
N LEU A 47 17.61 21.00 18.19
CA LEU A 47 19.06 20.82 18.07
C LEU A 47 19.50 21.00 16.60
N PRO A 48 20.74 21.49 16.37
CA PRO A 48 21.29 21.57 15.02
C PRO A 48 21.39 20.19 14.39
N LEU A 49 21.29 20.13 13.05
CA LEU A 49 21.50 18.88 12.34
C LEU A 49 22.96 18.44 12.45
N ASP A 50 23.16 17.15 12.68
CA ASP A 50 24.46 16.52 12.82
C ASP A 50 24.51 15.13 12.15
N ALA A 51 25.62 14.40 12.38
CA ALA A 51 25.83 13.08 11.82
C ALA A 51 24.79 12.05 12.30
N ALA A 52 24.20 12.23 13.48
CA ALA A 52 23.19 11.31 14.01
C ALA A 52 21.89 11.39 13.20
N ASN A 53 21.51 12.59 12.71
CA ASN A 53 20.38 12.74 11.80
C ASN A 53 20.56 11.90 10.53
N ILE A 54 21.75 11.99 9.92
CA ILE A 54 22.08 11.21 8.71
C ILE A 54 22.07 9.70 9.02
N LEU A 55 22.74 9.29 10.11
CA LEU A 55 22.86 7.88 10.49
C LEU A 55 21.52 7.23 10.88
N SER A 56 20.54 8.03 11.30
CA SER A 56 19.20 7.53 11.61
C SER A 56 18.49 6.88 10.41
N MET A 57 18.90 7.21 9.17
CA MET A 57 18.48 6.48 7.97
C MET A 57 18.84 4.99 8.01
N LEU A 58 19.95 4.59 8.65
CA LEU A 58 20.30 3.17 8.83
C LEU A 58 19.35 2.47 9.80
N LEU A 59 18.96 3.15 10.87
CA LEU A 59 17.99 2.61 11.82
C LEU A 59 16.61 2.50 11.17
N LEU A 60 16.21 3.47 10.35
CA LEU A 60 14.95 3.41 9.61
C LEU A 60 14.96 2.26 8.59
N LEU A 61 16.08 2.06 7.89
CA LEU A 61 16.29 0.93 6.98
C LEU A 61 16.22 -0.40 7.74
N GLY A 62 16.92 -0.48 8.88
CA GLY A 62 16.93 -1.64 9.77
C GLY A 62 15.54 -1.97 10.32
N TYR A 63 14.78 -0.96 10.74
CA TYR A 63 13.39 -1.11 11.15
C TYR A 63 12.54 -1.73 10.03
N MET A 64 12.58 -1.16 8.82
CA MET A 64 11.77 -1.63 7.70
C MET A 64 12.11 -3.06 7.29
N HIS A 65 13.39 -3.39 7.19
CA HIS A 65 13.82 -4.75 6.89
C HIS A 65 13.54 -5.70 8.06
N GLY A 66 13.65 -5.23 9.30
CA GLY A 66 13.32 -5.98 10.51
C GLY A 66 11.87 -6.45 10.50
N VAL A 67 10.93 -5.55 10.23
CA VAL A 67 9.50 -5.88 10.15
C VAL A 67 9.26 -6.94 9.07
N ARG A 68 9.83 -6.73 7.87
CA ARG A 68 9.70 -7.66 6.75
C ARG A 68 10.29 -9.03 7.05
N VAL A 69 11.49 -9.11 7.63
CA VAL A 69 12.14 -10.39 7.93
C VAL A 69 11.36 -11.13 9.02
N LEU A 70 11.00 -10.45 10.11
CA LEU A 70 10.23 -11.05 11.21
C LEU A 70 8.87 -11.56 10.71
N HIS A 71 8.14 -10.79 9.91
CA HIS A 71 6.82 -11.17 9.43
C HIS A 71 6.88 -12.19 8.27
N ASP A 72 7.57 -11.86 7.18
CA ASP A 72 7.48 -12.64 5.93
C ASP A 72 8.39 -13.88 5.94
N VAL A 73 9.51 -13.84 6.67
CA VAL A 73 10.49 -14.93 6.69
C VAL A 73 10.34 -15.78 7.94
N VAL A 74 10.21 -15.14 9.11
CA VAL A 74 10.12 -15.86 10.39
C VAL A 74 8.67 -16.24 10.74
N GLY A 75 7.67 -15.57 10.16
CA GLY A 75 6.25 -15.85 10.41
C GLY A 75 5.70 -15.24 11.72
N VAL A 76 6.36 -14.23 12.25
CA VAL A 76 5.93 -13.50 13.46
C VAL A 76 4.67 -12.66 13.13
N PRO A 77 3.65 -12.62 14.02
CA PRO A 77 2.48 -11.76 13.82
C PRO A 77 2.88 -10.28 13.60
N ILE A 78 2.22 -9.62 12.64
CA ILE A 78 2.63 -8.28 12.15
C ILE A 78 2.78 -7.23 13.27
N LEU A 79 1.88 -7.22 14.25
CA LEU A 79 1.94 -6.28 15.37
C LEU A 79 3.18 -6.51 16.24
N LEU A 80 3.57 -7.76 16.46
CA LEU A 80 4.74 -8.11 17.23
C LEU A 80 6.03 -7.83 16.44
N ALA A 81 6.03 -8.10 15.13
CA ALA A 81 7.14 -7.74 14.23
C ALA A 81 7.40 -6.23 14.21
N ILE A 82 6.34 -5.41 14.14
CA ILE A 82 6.41 -3.95 14.25
C ILE A 82 6.96 -3.54 15.61
N GLY A 83 6.41 -4.08 16.70
CA GLY A 83 6.84 -3.76 18.06
C GLY A 83 8.32 -4.08 18.32
N LEU A 84 8.78 -5.28 17.92
CA LEU A 84 10.18 -5.70 18.06
C LEU A 84 11.13 -4.84 17.23
N SER A 85 10.76 -4.54 15.98
CA SER A 85 11.59 -3.70 15.12
C SER A 85 11.66 -2.26 15.61
N LEU A 86 10.54 -1.73 16.15
CA LEU A 86 10.48 -0.41 16.76
C LEU A 86 11.33 -0.34 18.03
N ALA A 87 11.26 -1.36 18.88
CA ALA A 87 12.13 -1.48 20.05
C ALA A 87 13.61 -1.52 19.65
N GLY A 88 13.94 -2.28 18.60
CA GLY A 88 15.28 -2.32 18.01
C GLY A 88 15.76 -0.94 17.52
N TYR A 89 14.87 -0.16 16.88
CA TYR A 89 15.16 1.23 16.51
C TYR A 89 15.48 2.09 17.75
N CYS A 90 14.63 2.03 18.78
CA CYS A 90 14.82 2.83 20.00
C CYS A 90 16.14 2.49 20.71
N VAL A 91 16.42 1.20 20.90
CA VAL A 91 17.65 0.73 21.56
C VAL A 91 18.88 1.10 20.74
N GLY A 92 18.83 0.88 19.42
CA GLY A 92 19.94 1.24 18.51
C GLY A 92 20.19 2.75 18.50
N GLY A 93 19.14 3.57 18.48
CA GLY A 93 19.24 5.03 18.52
C GLY A 93 19.81 5.54 19.83
N TRP A 94 19.32 5.03 20.97
CA TRP A 94 19.84 5.38 22.28
C TRP A 94 21.32 5.00 22.45
N ALA A 95 21.69 3.77 22.06
CA ALA A 95 23.07 3.31 22.12
C ALA A 95 24.00 4.13 21.21
N ALA A 96 23.55 4.49 20.01
CA ALA A 96 24.33 5.28 19.08
C ALA A 96 24.41 6.77 19.47
N ALA A 97 23.38 7.33 20.12
CA ALA A 97 23.33 8.75 20.49
C ALA A 97 24.50 9.20 21.38
N GLY A 98 25.09 8.28 22.16
CA GLY A 98 26.27 8.56 22.99
C GLY A 98 27.63 8.36 22.29
N VAL A 99 27.66 7.71 21.13
CA VAL A 99 28.90 7.24 20.48
C VAL A 99 29.18 7.95 19.16
N VAL A 100 28.17 8.49 18.50
CA VAL A 100 28.32 9.13 17.18
C VAL A 100 29.26 10.34 17.29
N PRO A 101 30.34 10.37 16.48
CA PRO A 101 31.26 11.49 16.48
C PRO A 101 30.57 12.74 15.95
N SER A 102 30.84 13.87 16.60
CA SER A 102 30.36 15.18 16.17
C SER A 102 31.36 15.83 15.21
N GLY A 103 30.86 16.76 14.39
CA GLY A 103 31.67 17.61 13.52
C GLY A 103 31.55 17.32 12.03
N PRO A 104 32.16 18.17 11.18
CA PRO A 104 31.92 18.17 9.74
C PRO A 104 32.37 16.87 9.04
N VAL A 105 33.50 16.30 9.46
CA VAL A 105 34.04 15.07 8.87
C VAL A 105 33.10 13.89 9.10
N ALA A 106 32.58 13.76 10.33
CA ALA A 106 31.61 12.72 10.66
C ALA A 106 30.30 12.91 9.88
N PHE A 107 29.81 14.14 9.78
CA PHE A 107 28.60 14.47 9.03
C PHE A 107 28.73 14.11 7.55
N TRP A 108 29.76 14.63 6.85
CA TRP A 108 29.95 14.40 5.43
C TRP A 108 30.34 12.95 5.12
N GLY A 109 31.12 12.31 6.00
CA GLY A 109 31.43 10.89 5.90
C GLY A 109 30.17 10.01 5.97
N ALA A 110 29.30 10.28 6.94
CA ALA A 110 27.99 9.62 7.03
C ALA A 110 27.13 9.93 5.80
N ALA A 111 27.09 11.19 5.34
CA ALA A 111 26.28 11.60 4.19
C ALA A 111 26.70 10.85 2.91
N VAL A 112 27.99 10.79 2.61
CA VAL A 112 28.52 10.05 1.46
C VAL A 112 28.19 8.57 1.56
N PHE A 113 28.40 7.97 2.73
CA PHE A 113 28.10 6.55 2.95
C PHE A 113 26.62 6.23 2.76
N ILE A 114 25.72 6.98 3.39
CA ILE A 114 24.26 6.78 3.31
C ILE A 114 23.74 7.06 1.91
N LEU A 115 24.25 8.08 1.23
CA LEU A 115 23.85 8.39 -0.15
C LEU A 115 24.30 7.28 -1.11
N ALA A 116 25.55 6.82 -1.00
CA ALA A 116 26.07 5.73 -1.82
C ALA A 116 25.28 4.42 -1.58
N LEU A 117 25.00 4.09 -0.31
CA LEU A 117 24.17 2.94 0.04
C LEU A 117 22.74 3.07 -0.50
N GLY A 118 22.13 4.25 -0.37
CA GLY A 118 20.80 4.56 -0.91
C GLY A 118 20.74 4.37 -2.42
N ILE A 119 21.71 4.91 -3.16
CA ILE A 119 21.83 4.74 -4.62
C ILE A 119 22.02 3.25 -4.96
N LEU A 120 22.90 2.54 -4.27
CA LEU A 120 23.15 1.10 -4.51
C LEU A 120 21.87 0.28 -4.33
N LEU A 121 21.17 0.47 -3.22
CA LEU A 121 19.92 -0.26 -2.91
C LEU A 121 18.81 0.11 -3.90
N PHE A 122 18.69 1.39 -4.25
CA PHE A 122 17.69 1.88 -5.19
C PHE A 122 17.93 1.36 -6.62
N LEU A 123 19.19 1.22 -7.04
CA LEU A 123 19.55 0.65 -8.33
C LEU A 123 19.32 -0.87 -8.39
N ARG A 124 19.62 -1.58 -7.30
CA ARG A 124 19.51 -3.06 -7.23
C ARG A 124 18.07 -3.55 -7.04
N ASN A 125 17.24 -2.83 -6.31
CA ASN A 125 15.91 -3.30 -5.95
C ASN A 125 14.90 -2.92 -7.04
N ALA A 126 14.58 -3.87 -7.93
CA ALA A 126 13.52 -3.69 -8.92
C ALA A 126 12.14 -3.70 -8.25
N PRO A 127 11.21 -2.80 -8.65
CA PRO A 127 9.81 -2.88 -8.26
C PRO A 127 9.21 -4.23 -8.64
N ARG A 128 8.49 -4.87 -7.71
CA ARG A 128 7.77 -6.12 -7.97
C ARG A 128 6.29 -5.80 -8.17
N ALA A 129 5.63 -6.55 -9.06
CA ALA A 129 4.18 -6.53 -9.17
C ALA A 129 3.58 -7.18 -7.92
N GLU A 130 3.17 -6.36 -6.96
CA GLU A 130 2.55 -6.80 -5.71
C GLU A 130 1.07 -6.44 -5.72
N ARG A 131 0.22 -7.32 -5.16
CA ARG A 131 -1.23 -7.14 -5.15
C ARG A 131 -1.58 -5.80 -4.49
N ALA A 132 -2.36 -4.97 -5.19
CA ALA A 132 -2.84 -3.72 -4.64
C ALA A 132 -3.83 -4.01 -3.51
N HIS A 133 -3.38 -3.91 -2.26
CA HIS A 133 -4.22 -4.12 -1.08
C HIS A 133 -4.62 -2.77 -0.46
N ARG A 134 -5.93 -2.56 -0.25
CA ARG A 134 -6.46 -1.37 0.42
C ARG A 134 -7.00 -1.80 1.78
N THR A 135 -6.18 -1.67 2.83
CA THR A 135 -6.62 -1.96 4.19
C THR A 135 -7.57 -0.87 4.69
N GLN A 136 -8.81 -1.24 5.02
CA GLN A 136 -9.87 -0.34 5.48
C GLN A 136 -9.93 -0.23 7.00
N LEU A 137 -8.79 -0.16 7.71
CA LEU A 137 -8.87 0.14 9.15
C LEU A 137 -9.66 1.46 9.31
N PRO A 138 -10.77 1.47 10.07
CA PRO A 138 -11.51 2.69 10.29
C PRO A 138 -10.61 3.76 10.90
N VAL A 139 -10.80 5.03 10.52
CA VAL A 139 -9.96 6.15 11.01
C VAL A 139 -9.90 6.19 12.53
N TRP A 140 -11.03 5.90 13.19
CA TRP A 140 -11.14 5.87 14.64
C TRP A 140 -10.28 4.77 15.30
N GLN A 141 -9.89 3.72 14.58
CA GLN A 141 -8.94 2.70 15.07
C GLN A 141 -7.48 3.07 14.78
N LYS A 142 -7.22 3.84 13.71
CA LYS A 142 -5.86 4.30 13.36
C LYS A 142 -5.37 5.38 14.30
N LEU A 143 -6.24 6.33 14.63
CA LEU A 143 -5.87 7.51 15.39
C LEU A 143 -5.27 7.19 16.78
N PRO A 144 -5.80 6.22 17.56
CA PRO A 144 -5.16 5.78 18.80
C PRO A 144 -3.76 5.18 18.59
N ALA A 145 -3.56 4.42 17.51
CA ALA A 145 -2.25 3.84 17.20
C ALA A 145 -1.24 4.91 16.79
N VAL A 146 -1.62 5.86 15.92
CA VAL A 146 -0.80 7.05 15.60
C VAL A 146 -0.42 7.76 16.89
N LEU A 147 -1.41 8.06 17.72
CA LEU A 147 -1.24 8.82 18.95
C LEU A 147 -0.28 8.11 19.91
N ALA A 148 -0.43 6.79 20.11
CA ALA A 148 0.46 6.02 20.96
C ALA A 148 1.92 6.09 20.49
N VAL A 149 2.16 5.98 19.19
CA VAL A 149 3.51 6.03 18.60
C VAL A 149 4.10 7.44 18.70
N VAL A 150 3.30 8.49 18.46
CA VAL A 150 3.75 9.88 18.61
C VAL A 150 4.03 10.22 20.08
N LEU A 151 3.16 9.81 21.01
CA LEU A 151 3.37 10.00 22.44
C LEU A 151 4.62 9.29 22.94
N LEU A 152 4.87 8.06 22.48
CA LEU A 152 6.11 7.34 22.74
C LEU A 152 7.32 8.17 22.31
N LEU A 153 7.32 8.69 21.07
CA LEU A 153 8.40 9.54 20.57
C LEU A 153 8.56 10.81 21.42
N VAL A 154 7.47 11.47 21.80
CA VAL A 154 7.51 12.68 22.65
C VAL A 154 8.21 12.41 23.99
N VAL A 155 8.04 11.23 24.57
CA VAL A 155 8.71 10.82 25.82
C VAL A 155 10.20 10.56 25.59
N ILE A 156 10.59 9.90 24.50
CA ILE A 156 11.97 9.41 24.30
C ILE A 156 12.82 10.29 23.36
N LYS A 157 12.27 11.33 22.73
CA LYS A 157 12.97 12.12 21.70
C LYS A 157 14.25 12.78 22.21
N GLN A 158 14.31 13.16 23.49
CA GLN A 158 15.49 13.79 24.08
C GLN A 158 16.65 12.79 24.24
N GLU A 159 16.33 11.53 24.51
CA GLU A 159 17.30 10.44 24.60
C GLU A 159 17.82 10.04 23.21
N LEU A 160 16.95 10.07 22.20
CA LEU A 160 17.31 9.71 20.83
C LEU A 160 18.06 10.81 20.08
N ARG A 161 17.94 12.09 20.49
CA ARG A 161 18.58 13.24 19.83
C ARG A 161 18.36 13.22 18.31
N GLY A 162 19.42 13.32 17.49
CA GLY A 162 19.33 13.26 16.02
C GLY A 162 18.62 12.01 15.48
N PHE A 163 18.66 10.88 16.22
CA PHE A 163 17.95 9.65 15.83
C PHE A 163 16.44 9.72 15.96
N ALA A 164 15.88 10.68 16.72
CA ALA A 164 14.43 10.87 16.76
C ALA A 164 13.88 11.43 15.43
N THR A 165 14.70 12.12 14.62
CA THR A 165 14.21 12.83 13.43
C THR A 165 13.63 11.94 12.34
N LEU A 166 14.07 10.69 12.25
CA LEU A 166 13.56 9.71 11.29
C LEU A 166 12.89 8.52 11.97
N PHE A 167 12.38 8.75 13.18
CA PHE A 167 11.59 7.78 13.90
C PHE A 167 10.40 7.32 13.02
N PRO A 168 10.10 6.02 12.95
CA PRO A 168 9.16 5.44 11.98
C PRO A 168 7.68 5.70 12.31
N LEU A 169 7.28 6.97 12.48
CA LEU A 169 5.95 7.40 12.89
C LEU A 169 4.85 6.91 11.92
N VAL A 170 4.96 7.30 10.65
CA VAL A 170 4.00 6.90 9.60
C VAL A 170 4.24 5.45 9.18
N SER A 171 5.49 4.98 9.24
CA SER A 171 5.90 3.64 8.82
C SER A 171 5.38 2.53 9.74
N VAL A 172 5.06 2.81 11.02
CA VAL A 172 4.39 1.84 11.91
C VAL A 172 3.01 1.46 11.37
N ILE A 173 2.20 2.45 10.98
CA ILE A 173 0.87 2.20 10.42
C ILE A 173 0.98 1.72 8.98
N GLY A 174 1.90 2.31 8.22
CA GLY A 174 2.19 1.91 6.85
C GLY A 174 2.57 0.43 6.77
N ALA A 175 3.41 -0.08 7.68
CA ALA A 175 3.78 -1.49 7.71
C ALA A 175 2.59 -2.42 8.02
N TYR A 176 1.70 -2.02 8.93
CA TYR A 176 0.48 -2.80 9.21
C TYR A 176 -0.47 -2.82 8.01
N GLU A 177 -0.68 -1.67 7.37
CA GLU A 177 -1.55 -1.55 6.20
C GLU A 177 -0.97 -2.27 4.97
N ALA A 178 0.36 -2.29 4.84
CA ALA A 178 1.10 -2.90 3.75
C ALA A 178 1.66 -4.28 4.11
N ARG A 179 1.07 -4.98 5.09
CA ARG A 179 1.53 -6.33 5.51
C ARG A 179 1.57 -7.37 4.39
N HIS A 180 0.89 -7.11 3.28
CA HIS A 180 0.88 -7.96 2.07
C HIS A 180 1.80 -7.43 0.95
N CYS A 181 2.49 -6.31 1.16
CA CYS A 181 3.41 -5.66 0.22
C CYS A 181 4.57 -4.93 0.94
N LEU A 182 5.11 -5.56 2.01
CA LEU A 182 6.19 -4.99 2.84
C LEU A 182 7.49 -4.74 2.06
N TRP A 183 7.72 -5.52 1.00
CA TRP A 183 8.85 -5.31 0.10
C TRP A 183 8.75 -3.97 -0.63
N SER A 184 7.59 -3.64 -1.20
CA SER A 184 7.35 -2.32 -1.81
C SER A 184 7.53 -1.18 -0.80
N LEU A 185 7.12 -1.37 0.46
CA LEU A 185 7.32 -0.33 1.49
C LEU A 185 8.80 -0.16 1.85
N SER A 186 9.58 -1.23 1.80
CA SER A 186 11.04 -1.21 2.05
C SER A 186 11.79 -0.39 0.98
N LEU A 187 11.25 -0.23 -0.22
CA LEU A 187 11.81 0.61 -1.29
C LEU A 187 11.69 2.12 -1.02
N THR A 188 10.81 2.53 -0.11
CA THR A 188 10.65 3.93 0.28
C THR A 188 11.91 4.45 0.97
N VAL A 189 12.61 3.61 1.74
CA VAL A 189 13.78 4.04 2.52
C VAL A 189 14.98 4.42 1.62
N PRO A 190 15.38 3.62 0.61
CA PRO A 190 16.40 4.06 -0.35
C PRO A 190 16.05 5.37 -1.07
N ALA A 191 14.78 5.60 -1.40
CA ALA A 191 14.34 6.87 -1.98
C ALA A 191 14.53 8.04 -1.00
N LEU A 192 14.14 7.85 0.27
CA LEU A 192 14.41 8.82 1.33
C LEU A 192 15.91 9.08 1.53
N MET A 193 16.77 8.06 1.46
CA MET A 193 18.22 8.24 1.55
C MET A 193 18.76 9.15 0.44
N ILE A 194 18.27 8.96 -0.80
CA ILE A 194 18.68 9.76 -1.95
C ILE A 194 18.17 11.20 -1.86
N THR A 195 16.96 11.41 -1.36
CA THR A 195 16.36 12.75 -1.31
C THR A 195 16.71 13.52 -0.05
N LEU A 196 16.73 12.88 1.13
CA LEU A 196 16.93 13.56 2.41
C LEU A 196 18.40 13.85 2.72
N VAL A 197 19.35 13.05 2.26
CA VAL A 197 20.77 13.33 2.53
C VAL A 197 21.21 14.69 1.94
N PRO A 198 20.90 15.02 0.66
CA PRO A 198 21.19 16.35 0.13
C PRO A 198 20.44 17.48 0.85
N VAL A 199 19.18 17.23 1.24
CA VAL A 199 18.37 18.18 2.03
C VAL A 199 19.05 18.48 3.37
N MET A 200 19.43 17.44 4.11
CA MET A 200 20.15 17.58 5.38
C MET A 200 21.52 18.25 5.18
N GLY A 201 22.22 17.99 4.08
CA GLY A 201 23.46 18.67 3.74
C GLY A 201 23.29 20.18 3.53
N VAL A 202 22.23 20.59 2.85
CA VAL A 202 21.93 22.01 2.65
C VAL A 202 21.47 22.67 3.95
N VAL A 203 20.64 22.01 4.73
CA VAL A 203 20.27 22.48 6.09
C VAL A 203 21.52 22.63 6.94
N TYR A 204 22.43 21.65 6.90
CA TYR A 204 23.67 21.68 7.67
C TYR A 204 24.57 22.87 7.33
N LEU A 205 24.64 23.25 6.05
CA LEU A 205 25.41 24.40 5.58
C LEU A 205 24.73 25.75 5.84
N THR A 206 23.41 25.78 5.97
CA THR A 206 22.62 27.03 6.07
C THR A 206 22.11 27.32 7.47
N GLN A 207 22.09 26.33 8.38
CA GLN A 207 21.54 26.48 9.74
C GLN A 207 22.25 27.54 10.58
N ASP A 208 23.56 27.76 10.38
CA ASP A 208 24.31 28.78 11.14
C ASP A 208 23.92 30.21 10.72
N GLN A 209 23.46 30.40 9.49
CA GLN A 209 23.14 31.72 8.91
C GLN A 209 21.64 32.04 8.96
N LEU A 210 20.81 31.05 8.64
CA LEU A 210 19.36 31.19 8.49
C LEU A 210 18.57 30.63 9.67
N GLY A 211 19.26 30.02 10.65
CA GLY A 211 18.64 29.21 11.68
C GLY A 211 18.10 27.88 11.13
N LEU A 212 17.61 27.03 12.04
CA LEU A 212 17.08 25.71 11.71
C LEU A 212 15.84 25.81 10.78
N GLU A 213 14.95 26.76 11.06
CA GLU A 213 13.72 26.98 10.28
C GLU A 213 14.03 27.41 8.84
N GLY A 214 14.92 28.39 8.68
CA GLY A 214 15.35 28.86 7.37
C GLY A 214 16.11 27.79 6.59
N GLY A 215 17.00 27.04 7.27
CA GLY A 215 17.69 25.90 6.67
C GLY A 215 16.73 24.83 6.17
N LEU A 216 15.70 24.48 6.95
CA LEU A 216 14.64 23.54 6.55
C LEU A 216 13.85 24.06 5.34
N ALA A 217 13.53 25.36 5.28
CA ALA A 217 12.83 25.94 4.14
C ALA A 217 13.64 25.80 2.83
N VAL A 218 14.94 26.08 2.87
CA VAL A 218 15.84 25.86 1.72
C VAL A 218 15.95 24.36 1.41
N GLY A 219 16.03 23.52 2.44
CA GLY A 219 16.00 22.06 2.31
C GLY A 219 14.77 21.54 1.55
N TRP A 220 13.58 22.08 1.82
CA TRP A 220 12.35 21.71 1.10
C TRP A 220 12.42 22.07 -0.39
N LEU A 221 13.07 23.16 -0.78
CA LEU A 221 13.28 23.50 -2.20
C LEU A 221 14.16 22.45 -2.88
N VAL A 222 15.25 22.03 -2.21
CA VAL A 222 16.14 20.97 -2.68
C VAL A 222 15.40 19.65 -2.79
N LEU A 223 14.56 19.32 -1.80
CA LEU A 223 13.72 18.13 -1.83
C LEU A 223 12.84 18.12 -3.08
N LEU A 224 12.10 19.20 -3.34
CA LEU A 224 11.20 19.29 -4.49
C LEU A 224 11.95 19.15 -5.82
N MET A 225 13.16 19.72 -5.92
CA MET A 225 14.02 19.61 -7.09
C MET A 225 14.49 18.17 -7.34
N LEU A 226 14.79 17.40 -6.29
CA LEU A 226 15.28 16.02 -6.38
C LEU A 226 14.14 14.98 -6.46
N LEU A 227 13.03 15.24 -5.78
CA LEU A 227 11.93 14.31 -5.63
C LEU A 227 11.20 14.08 -6.96
N VAL A 228 10.96 15.14 -7.74
CA VAL A 228 10.27 15.03 -9.04
C VAL A 228 10.98 14.11 -10.04
N PRO A 229 12.29 14.29 -10.35
CA PRO A 229 12.99 13.40 -11.27
C PRO A 229 13.12 11.98 -10.71
N LEU A 230 13.33 11.83 -9.40
CA LEU A 230 13.41 10.52 -8.75
C LEU A 230 12.10 9.75 -8.86
N LEU A 231 10.97 10.40 -8.57
CA LEU A 231 9.63 9.80 -8.71
C LEU A 231 9.33 9.46 -10.16
N ARG A 232 9.64 10.34 -11.12
CA ARG A 232 9.48 10.05 -12.55
C ARG A 232 10.28 8.81 -12.97
N TRP A 233 11.50 8.67 -12.47
CA TRP A 233 12.35 7.51 -12.75
C TRP A 233 11.82 6.24 -12.09
N GLN A 234 11.41 6.33 -10.82
CA GLN A 234 10.83 5.22 -10.06
C GLN A 234 9.54 4.74 -10.72
N TRP A 235 8.66 5.66 -11.12
CA TRP A 235 7.41 5.36 -11.82
C TRP A 235 7.63 4.77 -13.21
N ARG A 236 8.73 5.10 -13.89
CA ARG A 236 9.12 4.47 -15.17
C ARG A 236 9.60 3.02 -14.99
N ARG A 237 10.22 2.70 -13.86
CA ARG A 237 10.71 1.35 -13.53
C ARG A 237 9.63 0.43 -12.96
N TRP A 238 8.58 1.00 -12.39
CA TRP A 238 7.41 0.21 -12.03
C TRP A 238 6.80 -0.34 -13.32
N PRO A 239 6.44 -1.64 -13.39
CA PRO A 239 5.70 -2.14 -14.53
C PRO A 239 4.45 -1.27 -14.69
N ALA A 240 4.39 -0.49 -15.76
CA ALA A 240 3.11 0.06 -16.16
C ALA A 240 2.19 -1.14 -16.42
N PRO A 241 0.90 -1.11 -16.05
CA PRO A 241 -0.06 -1.96 -16.72
C PRO A 241 -0.09 -1.49 -18.19
N VAL A 242 0.76 -2.07 -19.05
CA VAL A 242 0.93 -2.01 -20.53
C VAL A 242 0.74 -0.66 -21.29
N ALA A 243 0.22 0.42 -20.72
CA ALA A 243 -0.24 1.61 -21.44
C ALA A 243 0.59 2.87 -21.12
N ALA A 244 1.92 2.77 -21.13
CA ALA A 244 2.77 3.95 -20.94
C ALA A 244 3.94 4.00 -21.94
N LEU A 245 3.61 3.96 -23.23
CA LEU A 245 4.42 4.65 -24.23
C LEU A 245 3.48 5.38 -25.18
N LEU A 246 3.28 6.67 -24.88
CA LEU A 246 3.00 7.82 -25.75
C LEU A 246 2.01 8.77 -25.08
N ILE A 247 2.57 9.68 -24.26
CA ILE A 247 1.89 10.90 -23.87
C ILE A 247 1.81 11.78 -25.12
N THR A 248 0.62 11.93 -25.68
CA THR A 248 0.11 13.24 -26.14
C THR A 248 -1.42 13.21 -26.13
N LEU A 249 -1.99 14.01 -25.23
CA LEU A 249 -3.25 14.74 -25.37
C LEU A 249 -4.52 13.91 -25.68
N PHE A 250 -5.29 13.60 -24.63
CA PHE A 250 -6.78 13.56 -24.50
C PHE A 250 -7.19 12.50 -23.46
N PRO A 251 -8.11 12.79 -22.51
CA PRO A 251 -8.64 11.79 -21.59
C PRO A 251 -9.76 11.03 -22.31
N ALA A 252 -9.47 9.82 -22.77
CA ALA A 252 -10.50 8.81 -22.98
C ALA A 252 -10.45 7.85 -21.80
N ALA A 253 -11.60 7.60 -21.16
CA ALA A 253 -11.73 6.63 -20.10
C ALA A 253 -11.18 5.28 -20.58
N ALA A 254 -10.11 4.80 -19.94
CA ALA A 254 -9.53 3.50 -20.26
C ALA A 254 -10.49 2.39 -19.79
N PRO A 255 -10.74 1.37 -20.62
CA PRO A 255 -11.46 0.16 -20.19
C PRO A 255 -10.67 -0.56 -19.09
N ALA A 256 -11.36 -1.19 -18.15
CA ALA A 256 -10.70 -1.99 -17.12
C ALA A 256 -10.14 -3.28 -17.74
N ASP A 257 -9.10 -3.85 -17.12
CA ASP A 257 -8.59 -5.16 -17.52
C ASP A 257 -9.74 -6.19 -17.40
N PRO A 258 -10.05 -6.95 -18.47
CA PRO A 258 -11.14 -7.91 -18.43
C PRO A 258 -10.88 -8.97 -17.34
N SER A 259 -11.78 -9.06 -16.37
CA SER A 259 -11.71 -10.04 -15.28
C SER A 259 -12.59 -11.25 -15.58
N TYR A 260 -12.18 -12.42 -15.11
CA TYR A 260 -12.96 -13.67 -15.17
C TYR A 260 -14.02 -13.77 -14.05
N ALA A 261 -13.95 -12.88 -13.06
CA ALA A 261 -14.85 -12.85 -11.91
C ALA A 261 -15.02 -11.44 -11.34
N ILE A 262 -16.10 -11.22 -10.60
CA ILE A 262 -16.37 -9.99 -9.85
C ILE A 262 -16.83 -10.32 -8.44
N GLY A 263 -16.06 -9.87 -7.45
CA GLY A 263 -16.46 -9.87 -6.05
C GLY A 263 -16.97 -8.49 -5.66
N ILE A 264 -18.09 -8.38 -4.94
CA ILE A 264 -18.60 -7.08 -4.50
C ILE A 264 -17.59 -6.34 -3.59
N HIS A 265 -16.77 -7.12 -2.87
CA HIS A 265 -15.69 -6.66 -1.99
C HIS A 265 -14.30 -6.75 -2.65
N GLY A 266 -14.24 -7.06 -3.95
CA GLY A 266 -13.01 -7.09 -4.75
C GLY A 266 -12.29 -8.44 -4.76
N ASP A 267 -12.18 -9.10 -3.59
CA ASP A 267 -11.55 -10.41 -3.50
C ASP A 267 -12.54 -11.52 -3.90
N VAL A 268 -12.02 -12.52 -4.64
CA VAL A 268 -12.74 -13.72 -5.08
C VAL A 268 -11.90 -14.94 -4.71
N LYS A 269 -12.54 -16.02 -4.27
CA LYS A 269 -11.86 -17.23 -3.78
C LYS A 269 -11.11 -17.98 -4.88
N TYR A 270 -11.75 -18.17 -6.03
CA TYR A 270 -11.24 -19.00 -7.12
C TYR A 270 -10.38 -18.16 -8.08
N GLY A 271 -9.19 -18.67 -8.40
CA GLY A 271 -8.26 -18.04 -9.34
C GLY A 271 -8.68 -18.22 -10.81
N PRO A 272 -8.02 -17.58 -11.80
CA PRO A 272 -8.42 -17.65 -13.21
C PRO A 272 -8.34 -19.06 -13.82
N GLU A 273 -7.48 -19.91 -13.26
CA GLU A 273 -7.21 -21.28 -13.75
C GLU A 273 -8.04 -22.35 -13.01
N PHE A 274 -9.03 -21.96 -12.20
CA PHE A 274 -9.86 -22.93 -11.48
C PHE A 274 -10.72 -23.75 -12.46
N THR A 275 -10.86 -25.05 -12.19
CA THR A 275 -11.60 -25.98 -13.07
C THR A 275 -13.03 -26.26 -12.60
N ASN A 276 -13.28 -26.15 -11.30
CA ASN A 276 -14.57 -26.41 -10.67
C ASN A 276 -14.65 -25.68 -9.32
N PHE A 277 -15.86 -25.41 -8.84
CA PHE A 277 -16.05 -24.96 -7.46
C PHE A 277 -15.70 -26.09 -6.49
N ASP A 278 -15.18 -25.75 -5.30
CA ASP A 278 -14.74 -26.71 -4.29
C ASP A 278 -15.88 -27.60 -3.77
N TYR A 279 -17.10 -27.08 -3.81
CA TYR A 279 -18.32 -27.80 -3.42
C TYR A 279 -18.91 -28.66 -4.54
N ALA A 280 -18.28 -28.68 -5.72
CA ALA A 280 -18.70 -29.51 -6.85
C ALA A 280 -17.75 -30.69 -7.03
N ASP A 281 -18.29 -31.90 -7.05
CA ASP A 281 -17.53 -33.11 -7.37
C ASP A 281 -17.36 -33.24 -8.90
N PRO A 282 -16.15 -33.09 -9.45
CA PRO A 282 -15.91 -33.21 -10.89
C PRO A 282 -16.12 -34.65 -11.41
N THR A 283 -16.09 -35.64 -10.52
CA THR A 283 -16.25 -37.07 -10.85
C THR A 283 -17.70 -37.56 -10.76
N ALA A 284 -18.65 -36.66 -10.47
CA ALA A 284 -20.06 -37.01 -10.34
C ALA A 284 -20.59 -37.75 -11.59
N PRO A 285 -21.23 -38.93 -11.41
CA PRO A 285 -21.73 -39.73 -12.53
C PRO A 285 -22.74 -38.94 -13.37
N LYS A 286 -22.66 -39.11 -14.69
CA LYS A 286 -23.56 -38.43 -15.64
C LYS A 286 -24.67 -39.37 -16.07
N GLY A 287 -25.90 -38.86 -16.12
CA GLY A 287 -27.11 -39.61 -16.49
C GLY A 287 -28.00 -39.99 -15.31
N GLY A 288 -29.10 -40.68 -15.60
CA GLY A 288 -30.14 -41.04 -14.63
C GLY A 288 -31.32 -40.05 -14.58
N GLU A 289 -32.30 -40.36 -13.73
CA GLU A 289 -33.49 -39.53 -13.52
C GLU A 289 -33.59 -39.13 -12.05
N VAL A 290 -33.73 -37.82 -11.79
CA VAL A 290 -33.96 -37.28 -10.45
C VAL A 290 -35.41 -36.77 -10.38
N ARG A 291 -36.19 -37.30 -9.43
CA ARG A 291 -37.57 -36.87 -9.17
C ARG A 291 -37.60 -35.98 -7.93
N LEU A 292 -37.92 -34.71 -8.11
CA LEU A 292 -38.03 -33.71 -7.04
C LEU A 292 -39.50 -33.38 -6.79
N ALA A 293 -39.90 -33.33 -5.53
CA ALA A 293 -41.24 -32.90 -5.13
C ALA A 293 -41.25 -31.41 -4.76
N VAL A 294 -42.32 -30.71 -5.13
CA VAL A 294 -42.56 -29.31 -4.76
C VAL A 294 -44.00 -29.18 -4.28
N VAL A 295 -44.20 -28.44 -3.20
CA VAL A 295 -45.53 -28.17 -2.64
C VAL A 295 -46.16 -26.99 -3.39
N GLY A 296 -47.34 -27.18 -3.97
CA GLY A 296 -48.10 -26.14 -4.67
C GLY A 296 -48.59 -26.59 -6.05
N THR A 297 -48.97 -25.62 -6.88
CA THR A 297 -49.32 -25.80 -8.30
C THR A 297 -48.64 -24.72 -9.14
N PHE A 298 -48.71 -24.82 -10.46
CA PHE A 298 -48.25 -23.78 -11.39
C PHE A 298 -49.32 -23.52 -12.46
N ASP A 299 -49.32 -22.31 -13.00
CA ASP A 299 -50.17 -21.91 -14.13
C ASP A 299 -49.38 -21.25 -15.28
N SER A 300 -48.05 -21.15 -15.14
CA SER A 300 -47.14 -20.58 -16.14
C SER A 300 -45.79 -21.28 -16.18
N LEU A 301 -45.16 -21.32 -17.37
CA LEU A 301 -43.79 -21.79 -17.58
C LEU A 301 -42.77 -20.65 -17.69
N ASN A 302 -43.22 -19.39 -17.65
CA ASN A 302 -42.35 -18.22 -17.67
C ASN A 302 -42.03 -17.79 -16.22
N PRO A 303 -40.77 -17.89 -15.75
CA PRO A 303 -40.40 -17.50 -14.39
C PRO A 303 -40.33 -15.98 -14.15
N PHE A 304 -40.50 -15.15 -15.19
CA PHE A 304 -40.37 -13.69 -15.12
C PHE A 304 -41.73 -12.95 -15.13
N ILE A 305 -42.82 -13.64 -14.80
CA ILE A 305 -44.17 -13.08 -14.73
C ILE A 305 -44.38 -12.24 -13.46
N LEU A 306 -45.18 -11.17 -13.57
CA LEU A 306 -45.61 -10.37 -12.41
C LEU A 306 -46.78 -10.99 -11.65
N LYS A 307 -47.61 -11.80 -12.33
CA LYS A 307 -48.83 -12.41 -11.77
C LYS A 307 -48.99 -13.84 -12.28
N GLY A 308 -49.35 -14.76 -11.38
CA GLY A 308 -49.42 -16.20 -11.60
C GLY A 308 -48.35 -16.93 -10.78
N VAL A 309 -48.25 -18.25 -10.94
CA VAL A 309 -47.27 -19.11 -10.26
C VAL A 309 -46.45 -19.86 -11.30
N ALA A 310 -45.16 -19.51 -11.40
CA ALA A 310 -44.24 -20.17 -12.31
C ALA A 310 -43.90 -21.60 -11.85
N ALA A 311 -43.82 -22.53 -12.80
CA ALA A 311 -43.44 -23.91 -12.51
C ALA A 311 -42.03 -23.99 -11.89
N ALA A 312 -41.88 -24.83 -10.87
CA ALA A 312 -40.59 -25.05 -10.21
C ALA A 312 -39.56 -25.64 -11.18
N GLY A 313 -38.30 -25.25 -11.04
CA GLY A 313 -37.22 -25.70 -11.91
C GLY A 313 -37.13 -25.01 -13.26
N THR A 314 -38.12 -24.20 -13.66
CA THR A 314 -38.08 -23.43 -14.92
C THR A 314 -36.86 -22.50 -15.01
N ALA A 315 -36.33 -22.01 -13.88
CA ALA A 315 -35.10 -21.22 -13.89
C ALA A 315 -33.87 -21.96 -14.45
N MET A 316 -33.85 -23.30 -14.42
CA MET A 316 -32.73 -24.12 -14.91
C MET A 316 -32.61 -24.13 -16.44
N ILE A 317 -33.67 -23.75 -17.18
CA ILE A 317 -33.64 -23.67 -18.64
C ILE A 317 -33.03 -22.35 -19.15
N TYR A 318 -32.80 -21.39 -18.25
CA TYR A 318 -32.23 -20.08 -18.57
C TYR A 318 -30.77 -20.01 -18.10
N SER A 319 -29.92 -19.45 -18.95
CA SER A 319 -28.50 -19.21 -18.63
C SER A 319 -28.25 -17.75 -18.26
N ARG A 320 -27.35 -17.52 -17.31
CA ARG A 320 -26.90 -16.19 -16.88
C ARG A 320 -25.55 -15.83 -17.50
N LEU A 321 -25.24 -14.53 -17.53
CA LEU A 321 -23.92 -14.05 -17.96
C LEU A 321 -22.81 -14.51 -17.00
N CYS A 322 -23.11 -14.51 -15.71
CA CYS A 322 -22.22 -14.96 -14.64
C CYS A 322 -22.93 -15.97 -13.73
N GLN A 323 -22.13 -16.75 -13.00
CA GLN A 323 -22.55 -17.73 -12.03
C GLN A 323 -22.06 -17.35 -10.63
N LYS A 324 -23.00 -17.29 -9.68
CA LYS A 324 -22.68 -17.04 -8.28
C LYS A 324 -22.00 -18.27 -7.67
N ALA A 325 -20.90 -18.07 -6.96
CA ALA A 325 -20.31 -19.07 -6.07
C ALA A 325 -21.13 -19.17 -4.77
N GLN A 326 -21.52 -20.38 -4.38
CA GLN A 326 -22.36 -20.59 -3.19
C GLN A 326 -21.60 -20.56 -1.87
N ASP A 327 -20.28 -20.76 -1.91
CA ASP A 327 -19.39 -20.71 -0.76
C ASP A 327 -18.72 -19.34 -0.58
N GLU A 328 -19.19 -18.34 -1.31
CA GLU A 328 -18.79 -16.94 -1.18
C GLU A 328 -20.00 -16.03 -0.95
N PRO A 329 -19.87 -14.94 -0.16
CA PRO A 329 -21.01 -14.08 0.14
C PRO A 329 -21.65 -13.46 -1.12
N LEU A 330 -20.84 -12.78 -1.94
CA LEU A 330 -21.26 -11.99 -3.10
C LEU A 330 -20.14 -11.93 -4.16
N SER A 331 -19.91 -13.08 -4.79
CA SER A 331 -18.96 -13.25 -5.90
C SER A 331 -19.64 -13.92 -7.09
N GLU A 332 -19.36 -13.40 -8.29
CA GLU A 332 -19.89 -13.89 -9.57
C GLU A 332 -18.71 -14.24 -10.49
N TYR A 333 -18.76 -15.42 -11.11
CA TYR A 333 -17.74 -15.92 -12.03
C TYR A 333 -18.30 -15.98 -13.45
N GLY A 334 -17.45 -15.82 -14.46
CA GLY A 334 -17.85 -15.91 -15.86
C GLY A 334 -18.62 -17.20 -16.16
N HIS A 335 -19.76 -17.08 -16.84
CA HIS A 335 -20.57 -18.21 -17.32
C HIS A 335 -20.75 -18.08 -18.84
N LEU A 336 -21.85 -17.48 -19.33
CA LEU A 336 -21.96 -17.15 -20.76
C LEU A 336 -20.97 -16.04 -21.16
N ALA A 337 -20.67 -15.13 -20.24
CA ALA A 337 -19.61 -14.14 -20.42
C ALA A 337 -18.28 -14.75 -19.98
N HIS A 338 -17.27 -14.68 -20.86
CA HIS A 338 -15.92 -15.12 -20.53
C HIS A 338 -15.06 -14.02 -19.91
N ALA A 339 -15.47 -12.76 -20.11
CA ALA A 339 -14.79 -11.63 -19.52
C ALA A 339 -15.78 -10.55 -19.06
N ILE A 340 -15.45 -9.93 -17.94
CA ILE A 340 -16.22 -8.90 -17.23
C ILE A 340 -15.30 -7.69 -17.06
N ASP A 341 -15.65 -6.58 -17.69
CA ASP A 341 -14.93 -5.30 -17.63
C ASP A 341 -15.82 -4.30 -16.87
N LEU A 342 -15.52 -4.11 -15.58
CA LEU A 342 -16.24 -3.18 -14.70
C LEU A 342 -15.44 -1.88 -14.59
N ALA A 343 -16.07 -0.75 -14.89
CA ALA A 343 -15.44 0.56 -14.76
C ALA A 343 -14.97 0.81 -13.30
N PRO A 344 -13.84 1.49 -13.07
CA PRO A 344 -13.31 1.72 -11.73
C PRO A 344 -14.27 2.45 -10.78
N ASP A 345 -15.14 3.30 -11.32
CA ASP A 345 -16.19 4.04 -10.60
C ASP A 345 -17.54 3.28 -10.54
N ARG A 346 -17.59 2.07 -11.12
CA ARG A 346 -18.78 1.21 -11.28
C ARG A 346 -19.92 1.83 -12.09
N SER A 347 -19.65 2.89 -12.87
CA SER A 347 -20.66 3.56 -13.69
C SER A 347 -21.09 2.75 -14.92
N SER A 348 -20.26 1.80 -15.34
CA SER A 348 -20.54 0.90 -16.47
C SER A 348 -19.91 -0.47 -16.27
N ILE A 349 -20.50 -1.47 -16.92
CA ILE A 349 -20.00 -2.84 -16.98
C ILE A 349 -20.18 -3.39 -18.40
N ARG A 350 -19.14 -4.05 -18.92
CA ARG A 350 -19.15 -4.72 -20.21
C ARG A 350 -18.92 -6.21 -20.02
N PHE A 351 -19.74 -7.01 -20.71
CA PHE A 351 -19.60 -8.46 -20.76
C PHE A 351 -19.15 -8.88 -22.15
N SER A 352 -18.05 -9.63 -22.24
CA SER A 352 -17.61 -10.26 -23.48
C SER A 352 -18.10 -11.70 -23.49
N GLN A 353 -18.90 -12.05 -24.49
CA GLN A 353 -19.48 -13.39 -24.62
C GLN A 353 -18.58 -14.25 -25.51
N TRP A 354 -18.65 -15.57 -25.31
CA TRP A 354 -18.12 -16.51 -26.30
C TRP A 354 -18.91 -16.35 -27.61
N ALA A 355 -18.24 -16.48 -28.76
CA ALA A 355 -18.96 -16.65 -30.02
C ALA A 355 -19.79 -17.94 -29.90
N VAL A 356 -21.11 -17.82 -29.92
CA VAL A 356 -22.01 -18.97 -29.97
C VAL A 356 -21.71 -19.70 -31.27
N ARG A 357 -21.00 -20.84 -31.21
CA ARG A 357 -20.98 -21.79 -32.32
C ARG A 357 -22.38 -22.39 -32.38
N ASP A 358 -22.97 -22.38 -33.56
CA ASP A 358 -24.28 -22.98 -33.83
C ASP A 358 -24.37 -24.36 -33.17
N PHE A 359 -25.37 -24.52 -32.31
CA PHE A 359 -25.70 -25.81 -31.72
C PHE A 359 -26.27 -26.69 -32.83
N GLU A 360 -25.44 -27.53 -33.46
CA GLU A 360 -25.95 -28.67 -34.21
C GLU A 360 -26.59 -29.64 -33.22
N ALA A 361 -27.91 -29.65 -33.19
CA ALA A 361 -28.68 -30.66 -32.47
C ALA A 361 -28.32 -32.04 -33.04
N ARG A 362 -27.78 -32.92 -32.20
CA ARG A 362 -27.71 -34.36 -32.45
C ARG A 362 -28.80 -35.06 -31.68
#